data_AF-A0A415VII7-F1
#
_entry.id   AF-A0A415VII7-F1
#
_cell.length_a   1.000
_cell.length_b   1.000
_cell.length_c   1.000
_cell.angle_alpha   90.00
_cell.angle_beta   90.00
_cell.angle_gamma   90.00
#
_symmetry.space_group_name_H-M   'P 1'
#
loop_
_entity.id
_entity.type
_entity.pdbx_description
1 polymer ?
#
loop_
_entity_poly.entity_id
_entity_poly.type
_entity_poly.pdbx_seq_one_letter_code
_entity_poly.pdbx_strand_id
1 'polypeptide(L)'
;MEEVFKNLPSAEQKKMLDYLAKLPDVRYLSSEEQEKYDESIKAVDDYYSGLYGSYVEGEEKGIAKGRVEGRAEGRAEGELSKGLTVARNLLAIGMSWPQIMQITGLTEEQLRQLKS
;
A
#
# COMPACT_ATOMS: atom_id res chain seq x y z
N MET A 1 31.18 19.21 13.52
CA MET A 1 32.37 18.72 12.77
C MET A 1 33.61 19.56 13.02
N GLU A 2 33.52 20.90 13.00
CA GLU A 2 34.68 21.78 13.23
C GLU A 2 35.36 21.58 14.60
N GLU A 3 34.59 21.40 15.68
CA GLU A 3 35.15 21.15 17.02
C GLU A 3 35.88 19.81 17.14
N VAL A 4 35.40 18.78 16.44
CA VAL A 4 36.02 17.45 16.45
C VAL A 4 37.35 17.48 15.71
N PHE A 5 37.42 18.19 14.58
CA PHE A 5 38.64 18.34 13.81
C PHE A 5 39.72 19.11 14.58
N LYS A 6 39.36 20.21 15.25
CA LYS A 6 40.30 21.04 16.03
C LYS A 6 40.89 20.30 17.25
N ASN A 7 40.19 19.30 17.76
CA ASN A 7 40.62 18.50 18.92
C ASN A 7 41.48 17.27 18.55
N LEU A 8 41.68 16.98 17.26
CA LEU A 8 42.59 15.92 16.82
C LEU A 8 44.05 16.36 17.00
N PRO A 9 44.99 15.44 17.24
CA PRO A 9 46.40 15.79 17.19
C PRO A 9 46.79 16.23 15.77
N SER A 10 47.82 17.08 15.67
CA SER A 10 48.16 17.79 14.43
C SER A 10 48.56 16.85 13.28
N ALA A 11 49.08 15.66 13.60
CA ALA A 11 49.42 14.65 12.61
C ALA A 11 48.17 14.07 11.92
N GLU A 12 47.10 13.84 12.68
CA GLU A 12 45.81 13.36 12.19
C GLU A 12 45.06 14.46 11.43
N GLN A 13 45.11 15.70 11.90
CA GLN A 13 44.55 16.85 11.17
C GLN A 13 45.20 16.97 9.79
N LYS A 14 46.53 16.88 9.72
CA LYS A 14 47.27 16.95 8.46
C LYS A 14 46.93 15.78 7.53
N LYS A 15 46.86 14.55 8.05
CA LYS A 15 46.44 13.37 7.24
C LYS A 15 45.04 13.54 6.67
N MET A 16 44.09 14.09 7.44
CA MET A 16 42.74 14.38 6.97
C MET A 16 42.74 15.45 5.87
N LEU A 17 43.48 16.55 6.06
CA LEU A 17 43.57 17.60 5.05
C LEU A 17 44.26 17.10 3.76
N ASP A 18 45.34 16.33 3.88
CA ASP A 18 46.02 15.72 2.73
C ASP A 18 45.11 14.73 1.99
N TYR A 19 44.19 14.06 2.70
CA TYR A 19 43.18 13.20 2.09
C TYR A 19 42.09 14.02 1.40
N LEU A 20 41.55 15.04 2.05
CA LEU A 20 40.53 15.94 1.47
C LEU A 20 41.07 16.70 0.25
N ALA A 21 42.33 17.10 0.26
CA ALA A 21 42.98 17.74 -0.88
C ALA A 21 43.17 16.82 -2.10
N LYS A 22 43.10 15.50 -1.91
CA LYS A 22 43.11 14.50 -2.99
C LYS A 22 41.72 14.19 -3.52
N LEU A 23 40.65 14.59 -2.81
CA LEU A 23 39.30 14.44 -3.32
C LEU A 23 39.10 15.46 -4.44
N PRO A 24 38.65 15.05 -5.63
CA PRO A 24 38.25 16.00 -6.66
C PRO A 24 37.04 16.79 -6.14
N ASP A 25 37.21 18.09 -5.95
CA ASP A 25 36.09 18.98 -5.67
C ASP A 25 35.25 19.05 -6.96
N VAL A 26 33.94 18.79 -6.82
CA VAL A 26 32.97 18.74 -7.92
C VAL A 26 33.04 19.98 -8.82
N ARG A 27 33.47 21.13 -8.27
CA ARG A 27 33.66 22.39 -9.00
C ARG A 27 34.85 22.40 -9.97
N TYR A 28 35.75 21.42 -9.88
CA TYR A 28 36.92 21.28 -10.74
C TYR A 28 36.86 20.03 -11.63
N LEU A 29 35.70 19.37 -11.71
CA LEU A 29 35.49 18.31 -12.68
C LEU A 29 35.60 18.87 -14.10
N SER A 30 36.18 18.08 -15.00
CA SER A 30 36.04 18.35 -16.43
C SER A 30 34.58 18.22 -16.87
N SER A 31 34.21 18.80 -18.01
CA SER A 31 32.85 18.67 -18.54
C SER A 31 32.41 17.21 -18.69
N GLU A 32 33.32 16.31 -19.09
CA GLU A 32 33.01 14.88 -19.25
C GLU A 32 32.77 14.18 -17.91
N GLU A 33 33.53 14.52 -16.87
CA GLU A 33 33.34 13.97 -15.53
C GLU A 33 32.07 14.50 -14.87
N GLN A 34 31.74 15.77 -15.13
CA GLN A 34 30.50 16.38 -14.67
C GLN A 34 29.28 15.74 -15.35
N GLU A 35 29.33 15.51 -16.66
CA GLU A 35 28.27 14.83 -17.40
C GLU A 35 28.03 13.41 -16.85
N LYS A 36 29.10 12.63 -16.64
CA LYS A 36 28.99 11.30 -16.02
C LYS A 36 28.41 11.35 -14.60
N TYR A 37 28.77 12.37 -13.82
CA TYR A 37 28.23 12.57 -12.49
C TYR A 37 26.72 12.86 -12.56
N ASP A 38 26.30 13.81 -13.39
CA ASP A 38 24.89 14.20 -13.54
C ASP A 38 24.05 13.03 -14.10
N GLU A 39 24.57 12.27 -15.06
CA GLU A 39 23.95 11.05 -15.56
C GLU A 39 23.78 10.00 -14.46
N SER A 40 24.77 9.83 -13.60
CA SER A 40 24.69 8.88 -12.48
C SER A 40 23.60 9.28 -11.48
N ILE A 41 23.49 10.57 -11.16
CA ILE A 41 22.45 11.09 -10.28
C ILE A 41 21.07 10.89 -10.91
N LYS A 42 20.94 11.20 -12.21
CA LYS A 42 19.69 11.01 -12.94
C LYS A 42 19.25 9.54 -12.97
N ALA A 43 20.18 8.61 -13.24
CA ALA A 43 19.86 7.19 -13.26
C ALA A 43 19.35 6.69 -11.90
N VAL A 44 19.93 7.19 -10.81
CA VAL A 44 19.49 6.90 -9.45
C VAL A 44 18.10 7.48 -9.19
N ASP A 45 17.86 8.73 -9.59
CA ASP A 45 16.56 9.40 -9.43
C ASP A 45 15.45 8.71 -10.24
N ASP A 46 15.72 8.35 -11.49
CA ASP A 46 14.80 7.61 -12.36
C ASP A 46 14.44 6.24 -11.75
N TYR A 47 15.42 5.54 -11.20
CA TYR A 47 15.20 4.26 -10.52
C TYR A 47 14.29 4.40 -9.30
N TYR A 48 14.58 5.35 -8.41
CA TYR A 48 13.78 5.56 -7.20
C TYR A 48 12.39 6.11 -7.52
N SER A 49 12.28 7.00 -8.50
CA SER A 49 11.00 7.52 -8.98
C SER A 49 10.13 6.43 -9.58
N GLY A 50 10.69 5.54 -10.39
CA GLY A 50 9.97 4.40 -10.94
C GLY A 50 9.48 3.42 -9.86
N LEU A 51 10.34 3.14 -8.86
CA LEU A 51 9.97 2.29 -7.73
C LEU A 51 8.86 2.91 -6.88
N TYR A 52 8.97 4.20 -6.58
CA TYR A 52 7.97 4.93 -5.81
C TYR A 52 6.63 5.01 -6.55
N GLY A 53 6.65 5.33 -7.84
CA GLY A 53 5.43 5.35 -8.66
C GLY A 53 4.74 4.00 -8.70
N SER A 54 5.49 2.91 -8.84
CA SER A 54 4.95 1.54 -8.81
C SER A 54 4.33 1.18 -7.46
N TYR A 55 4.94 1.61 -6.35
CA TYR A 55 4.41 1.39 -5.00
C TYR A 55 3.07 2.10 -4.82
N VAL A 56 3.01 3.39 -5.16
CA VAL A 56 1.79 4.22 -5.03
C VAL A 56 0.67 3.65 -5.89
N GLU A 57 0.94 3.31 -7.15
CA GLU A 57 -0.05 2.71 -8.03
C GLU A 57 -0.55 1.35 -7.49
N GLY A 58 0.34 0.57 -6.89
CA GLY A 58 0.01 -0.68 -6.22
C GLY A 58 -0.95 -0.49 -5.03
N GLU A 59 -0.66 0.48 -4.16
CA GLU A 59 -1.53 0.81 -3.01
C GLU A 59 -2.90 1.30 -3.47
N GLU A 60 -2.95 2.22 -4.45
CA GLU A 60 -4.22 2.75 -4.97
C GLU A 60 -5.07 1.65 -5.60
N LYS A 61 -4.47 0.76 -6.41
CA LYS A 61 -5.16 -0.40 -6.99
C LYS A 61 -5.66 -1.35 -5.90
N GLY A 62 -4.85 -1.59 -4.87
CA GLY A 62 -5.22 -2.43 -3.73
C GLY A 62 -6.45 -1.90 -2.99
N ILE A 63 -6.45 -0.61 -2.66
CA ILE A 63 -7.57 0.07 -1.99
C ILE A 63 -8.83 0.04 -2.88
N ALA A 64 -8.69 0.36 -4.16
CA ALA A 64 -9.80 0.36 -5.10
C ALA A 64 -10.44 -1.04 -5.21
N LYS A 65 -9.61 -2.08 -5.36
CA LYS A 65 -10.08 -3.47 -5.43
C LYS A 65 -10.77 -3.89 -4.13
N GLY A 66 -10.14 -3.66 -2.98
CA GLY A 66 -10.72 -3.99 -1.68
C GLY A 66 -12.06 -3.28 -1.42
N ARG A 67 -12.20 -2.02 -1.85
CA ARG A 67 -13.46 -1.28 -1.74
C ARG A 67 -14.56 -1.87 -2.62
N VAL A 68 -14.24 -2.34 -3.82
CA VAL A 68 -15.20 -2.97 -4.73
C VAL A 68 -15.66 -4.30 -4.16
N GLU A 69 -14.71 -5.17 -3.78
CA GLU A 69 -14.99 -6.49 -3.20
C GLU A 69 -15.80 -6.37 -1.91
N GLY A 70 -15.33 -5.58 -0.94
CA GLY A 70 -16.04 -5.40 0.33
C GLY A 70 -17.43 -4.77 0.19
N ARG A 71 -17.65 -3.90 -0.81
CA ARG A 71 -18.99 -3.37 -1.11
C ARG A 71 -19.90 -4.43 -1.73
N ALA A 72 -19.37 -5.32 -2.57
CA ALA A 72 -20.15 -6.39 -3.17
C ALA A 72 -20.56 -7.41 -2.10
N GLU A 73 -19.60 -7.84 -1.28
CA GLU A 73 -19.83 -8.75 -0.14
C GLU A 73 -20.83 -8.15 0.84
N GLY A 74 -20.61 -6.92 1.31
CA GLY A 74 -21.51 -6.26 2.26
C GLY A 74 -22.94 -6.05 1.73
N ARG A 75 -23.12 -5.88 0.41
CA ARG A 75 -24.46 -5.86 -0.19
C ARG A 75 -25.12 -7.23 -0.19
N ALA A 76 -24.40 -8.27 -0.59
CA ALA A 76 -24.90 -9.63 -0.60
C ALA A 76 -25.27 -10.10 0.81
N GLU A 77 -24.42 -9.84 1.81
CA GLU A 77 -24.71 -10.13 3.22
C GLU A 77 -25.91 -9.33 3.72
N GLY A 78 -26.01 -8.05 3.36
CA GLY A 78 -27.14 -7.20 3.74
C GLY A 78 -28.48 -7.66 3.13
N GLU A 79 -28.46 -8.07 1.86
CA GLU A 79 -29.64 -8.63 1.18
C GLU A 79 -30.06 -9.96 1.82
N LEU A 80 -29.10 -10.85 2.10
CA LEU A 80 -29.36 -12.12 2.79
C LEU A 80 -29.94 -11.88 4.20
N SER A 81 -29.34 -10.98 4.98
CA SER A 81 -29.80 -10.64 6.34
C SER A 81 -31.23 -10.09 6.35
N LYS A 82 -31.57 -9.22 5.39
CA LYS A 82 -32.94 -8.73 5.20
C LYS A 82 -33.89 -9.86 4.82
N GLY A 83 -33.50 -10.72 3.87
CA GLY A 83 -34.27 -11.90 3.48
C GLY A 83 -34.56 -12.83 4.65
N LEU A 84 -33.55 -13.11 5.48
CA LEU A 84 -33.68 -13.95 6.68
C LEU A 84 -34.60 -13.31 7.73
N THR A 85 -34.55 -11.99 7.88
CA THR A 85 -35.46 -11.25 8.77
C THR A 85 -36.92 -11.41 8.31
N VAL A 86 -37.17 -11.24 7.00
CA VAL A 86 -38.49 -11.46 6.42
C VAL A 86 -38.94 -12.91 6.60
N ALA A 87 -38.08 -13.88 6.30
CA ALA A 87 -38.37 -15.30 6.48
C ALA A 87 -38.72 -15.65 7.94
N ARG A 88 -38.00 -15.09 8.92
CA ARG A 88 -38.32 -15.28 10.35
C ARG A 88 -39.71 -14.75 10.70
N ASN A 89 -40.08 -13.58 10.17
CA ASN A 89 -41.42 -13.01 10.40
C ASN A 89 -42.52 -13.86 9.74
N LEU A 90 -42.26 -14.40 8.54
CA LEU A 90 -43.19 -15.29 7.84
C LEU A 90 -43.38 -16.63 8.58
N LEU A 91 -42.30 -17.18 9.17
CA LEU A 91 -42.39 -18.36 10.05
C LEU A 91 -43.26 -18.07 11.28
N ALA A 92 -43.08 -16.89 11.89
CA ALA A 92 -43.82 -16.51 13.09
C ALA A 92 -45.34 -16.41 12.86
N ILE A 93 -45.78 -16.10 11.63
CA ILE A 93 -47.20 -16.08 11.25
C ILE A 93 -47.72 -17.44 10.74
N GLY A 94 -46.93 -18.51 10.88
CA GLY A 94 -47.35 -19.89 10.58
C GLY A 94 -47.22 -20.29 9.11
N MET A 95 -46.45 -19.56 8.30
CA MET A 95 -46.23 -19.91 6.90
C MET A 95 -45.31 -21.13 6.76
N SER A 96 -45.58 -21.99 5.78
CA SER A 96 -44.78 -23.20 5.57
C SER A 96 -43.42 -22.90 4.93
N TRP A 97 -42.45 -23.79 5.18
CA TRP A 97 -41.08 -23.66 4.66
C TRP A 97 -41.02 -23.50 3.13
N PRO A 98 -41.75 -24.29 2.31
CA PRO A 98 -41.73 -24.11 0.85
C PRO A 98 -42.31 -22.77 0.39
N GLN A 99 -43.34 -22.25 1.07
CA GLN A 99 -43.93 -20.95 0.76
C GLN A 99 -42.96 -19.81 1.08
N ILE A 100 -42.21 -19.92 2.18
CA ILE A 100 -41.21 -18.91 2.56
C ILE A 100 -40.07 -18.87 1.54
N MET A 101 -39.57 -20.02 1.09
CA MET A 101 -38.58 -20.10 0.01
C MET A 101 -39.10 -19.42 -1.26
N GLN A 102 -40.36 -19.67 -1.63
CA GLN A 102 -40.97 -19.07 -2.81
C GLN A 102 -41.12 -17.54 -2.70
N ILE A 103 -41.47 -17.00 -1.52
CA ILE A 103 -41.69 -15.56 -1.32
C ILE A 103 -40.38 -14.79 -1.17
N THR A 104 -39.43 -15.34 -0.42
CA THR A 104 -38.16 -14.66 -0.11
C THR A 104 -37.09 -14.89 -1.16
N GLY A 105 -37.25 -15.90 -2.01
CA GLY A 105 -36.22 -16.33 -2.96
C GLY A 105 -35.02 -17.00 -2.31
N LEU A 106 -35.05 -17.25 -1.00
CA LEU A 106 -33.98 -17.89 -0.26
C LEU A 106 -33.95 -19.41 -0.51
N THR A 107 -32.75 -19.97 -0.59
CA THR A 107 -32.57 -21.42 -0.69
C THR A 107 -32.82 -22.11 0.65
N GLU A 108 -32.96 -23.44 0.62
CA GLU A 108 -33.14 -24.21 1.84
C GLU A 108 -31.92 -24.04 2.77
N GLU A 109 -30.71 -24.06 2.20
CA GLU A 109 -29.46 -23.89 2.92
C GLU A 109 -29.38 -22.52 3.61
N GLN A 110 -29.81 -21.46 2.93
CA GLN A 110 -29.86 -20.12 3.53
C GLN A 110 -30.84 -20.08 4.69
N LEU A 111 -32.04 -20.65 4.53
CA LEU A 111 -33.05 -20.68 5.58
C LEU A 111 -32.67 -21.58 6.77
N ARG A 112 -31.78 -22.57 6.60
CA ARG A 112 -31.29 -23.40 7.73
C ARG A 112 -30.64 -22.57 8.83
N GLN A 113 -30.12 -21.39 8.52
CA GLN A 113 -29.60 -20.44 9.52
C GLN A 113 -30.65 -20.01 10.55
N LEU A 114 -31.95 -20.12 10.22
CA LEU A 114 -33.05 -19.79 11.14
C LEU A 114 -33.43 -20.94 12.09
N LYS A 115 -32.91 -22.15 11.86
CA LYS A 115 -33.16 -23.34 12.71
C LYS A 115 -32.12 -23.51 13.81
N SER A 116 -31.10 -22.63 13.88
CA SER A 116 -30.16 -22.56 15.00
C SER A 116 -30.72 -21.70 16.13
#